data_AF-A0AA96N0T5-F1
#
_entry.id   AF-A0AA96N0T5-F1
#
_cell.length_a   1.000
_cell.length_b   1.000
_cell.length_c   1.000
_cell.angle_alpha   90.00
_cell.angle_beta   90.00
_cell.angle_gamma   90.00
#
_symmetry.space_group_name_H-M   'P 1'
#
loop_
_entity.id
_entity.type
_entity.pdbx_description
1 polymer ?
#
loop_
_entity_poly.entity_id
_entity_poly.type
_entity_poly.pdbx_seq_one_letter_code
_entity_poly.pdbx_strand_id
1 'polypeptide(L)' 'MEMYREAYEYYLEMCKAFGIKKIPFYRFMHNLTEEQMKLYIQKAQ' A
#
# COMPACT_ATOMS: atom_id res chain seq x y z
N MET A 1 -8.87 9.62 1.11
CA MET A 1 -8.62 8.56 2.12
C MET A 1 -8.83 7.16 1.55
N GLU A 2 -9.86 6.92 0.75
CA GLU A 2 -10.18 5.61 0.16
C GLU A 2 -9.03 5.04 -0.69
N MET A 3 -8.48 5.86 -1.60
CA MET A 3 -7.29 5.54 -2.40
C MET A 3 -6.09 5.04 -1.56
N TYR A 4 -5.86 5.67 -0.40
CA TYR A 4 -4.75 5.28 0.48
C TYR A 4 -5.03 3.93 1.15
N ARG A 5 -6.30 3.67 1.48
CA ARG A 5 -6.74 2.43 2.12
C ARG A 5 -6.61 1.24 1.17
N GLU A 6 -7.08 1.38 -0.07
CA GLU A 6 -6.97 0.34 -1.10
C GLU A 6 -5.51 0.00 -1.40
N ALA A 7 -4.65 1.02 -1.58
CA ALA A 7 -3.21 0.82 -1.78
C ALA A 7 -2.56 0.08 -0.60
N TYR A 8 -3.01 0.37 0.63
CA TYR A 8 -2.49 -0.28 1.83
C TYR A 8 -2.97 -1.73 1.97
N GLU A 9 -4.21 -2.03 1.59
CA GLU A 9 -4.73 -3.40 1.58
C GLU A 9 -3.92 -4.29 0.61
N TYR A 10 -3.68 -3.81 -0.61
CA TYR A 10 -2.79 -4.51 -1.55
C TYR A 10 -1.36 -4.68 -1.01
N TYR A 11 -0.81 -3.63 -0.38
CA TYR A 11 0.49 -3.72 0.29
C TYR A 11 0.53 -4.80 1.38
N LEU A 12 -0.55 -4.96 2.16
CA LEU A 12 -0.65 -6.00 3.19
C LEU A 12 -0.68 -7.41 2.60
N GLU A 13 -1.40 -7.60 1.50
CA GLU A 13 -1.44 -8.87 0.75
C GLU A 13 -0.04 -9.23 0.25
N MET A 14 0.68 -8.25 -0.30
CA MET A 14 2.04 -8.47 -0.77
C MET A 14 3.03 -8.75 0.36
N CYS A 15 2.93 -8.05 1.49
CA CYS A 15 3.70 -8.38 2.68
C CYS A 15 3.46 -9.83 3.12
N LYS A 16 2.22 -10.30 3.08
CA LYS A 16 1.88 -11.69 3.42
C LYS A 16 2.47 -12.68 2.41
N ALA A 17 2.32 -12.42 1.11
CA ALA A 17 2.79 -13.30 0.04
C ALA A 17 4.32 -13.48 0.05
N PHE A 18 5.07 -12.42 0.36
CA PHE A 18 6.53 -12.44 0.41
C PHE A 18 7.13 -12.67 1.81
N GLY A 19 6.30 -12.86 2.84
CA GLY A 19 6.78 -13.05 4.22
C GLY A 19 7.44 -11.81 4.85
N ILE A 20 7.08 -10.61 4.38
CA ILE A 20 7.66 -9.34 4.80
C ILE A 20 6.85 -8.75 5.96
N LYS A 21 7.53 -8.09 6.90
CA LYS A 21 6.87 -7.34 7.98
C LYS A 21 6.22 -6.07 7.41
N LYS A 22 4.92 -5.94 7.64
CA LYS A 22 4.15 -4.72 7.34
C LYS A 22 4.57 -3.54 8.23
N ILE A 23 4.50 -2.33 7.69
CA ILE A 23 4.61 -1.08 8.45
C ILE A 23 3.22 -0.51 8.78
N PRO A 24 3.09 0.37 9.79
CA PRO A 24 1.82 1.03 10.10
C PRO A 24 1.33 1.97 8.98
N PHE A 25 0.01 2.09 8.85
CA PHE A 25 -0.64 2.88 7.80
C PHE A 25 -0.14 4.33 7.71
N TYR A 26 0.03 5.04 8.83
CA TYR A 26 0.52 6.42 8.80
C TYR A 26 1.92 6.55 8.19
N ARG A 27 2.81 5.56 8.41
CA ARG A 27 4.15 5.55 7.80
C ARG A 27 4.08 5.24 6.31
N PHE A 28 3.18 4.33 5.94
CA PHE A 28 2.91 4.03 4.55
C PHE A 28 2.45 5.28 3.78
N MET A 29 1.51 6.04 4.35
CA MET A 29 1.05 7.29 3.74
C MET A 29 2.13 8.38 3.70
N HIS A 30 2.94 8.51 4.75
CA HIS A 30 3.94 9.59 4.83
C HIS A 30 5.14 9.35 3.91
N ASN A 31 5.40 8.09 3.54
CA ASN A 31 6.57 7.73 2.74
C ASN A 31 6.27 7.57 1.25
N LEU A 32 5.01 7.74 0.82
CA LEU A 32 4.60 7.52 -0.56
C LEU A 32 3.94 8.77 -1.16
N THR A 33 4.32 9.11 -2.39
CA THR A 33 3.63 10.15 -3.17
C THR A 33 2.29 9.62 -3.69
N GLU A 34 1.39 10.53 -4.09
CA GLU A 34 0.11 10.15 -4.70
C GLU A 34 0.31 9.30 -5.98
N GLU A 35 1.33 9.60 -6.78
CA GLU A 35 1.68 8.81 -7.97
C GLU A 35 2.09 7.38 -7.61
N GLN A 36 2.89 7.22 -6.54
CA GLN A 36 3.28 5.91 -6.04
C GLN A 36 2.06 5.11 -5.55
N MET A 37 1.11 5.77 -4.89
CA MET A 37 -0.14 5.14 -4.47
C MET A 37 -1.01 4.70 -5.64
N LYS A 38 -1.13 5.53 -6.69
CA LYS A 38 -1.86 5.17 -7.92
C LYS A 38 -1.28 3.92 -8.58
N LEU A 39 0.04 3.77 -8.61
CA LEU A 39 0.70 2.56 -9.12
C LEU A 39 0.38 1.31 -8.29
N TYR A 40 0.25 1.45 -6.97
CA TYR A 40 -0.16 0.33 -6.10
C TYR A 40 -1.58 -0.13 -6.42
N ILE A 41 -2.50 0.82 -6.62
CA ILE A 41 -3.91 0.53 -6.92
C ILE A 41 -4.07 -0.10 -8.30
N GLN A 42 -3.35 0.40 -9.31
CA GLN A 42 -3.35 -0.21 -10.65
C GLN A 42 -2.85 -1.65 -10.65
N LYS A 43 -1.98 -2.03 -9.71
CA LYS A 43 -1.49 -3.41 -9.56
C LYS A 43 -2.39 -4.30 -8.71
N ALA A 44 -3.34 -3.70 -7.99
CA ALA A 44 -4.33 -4.41 -7.19
C ALA A 44 -5.55 -4.87 -8.03
N GLN A 45 -5.68 -4.38 -9.26
CA GLN A 45 -6.71 -4.73 -10.25
C GLN A 45 -6.17 -5.78 -11.23
#